data_AF-A0AAP2DXK4-F1
#
_entry.id   AF-A0AAP2DXK4-F1
#
_cell.length_a   1.000
_cell.length_b   1.000
_cell.length_c   1.000
_cell.angle_alpha   90.00
_cell.angle_beta   90.00
_cell.angle_gamma   90.00
#
_symmetry.space_group_name_H-M   'P 1'
#
loop_
_entity.id
_entity.type
_entity.pdbx_description
1 polymer ?
#
loop_
_entity_poly.entity_id
_entity_poly.type
_entity_poly.pdbx_seq_one_letter_code
_entity_poly.pdbx_strand_id
1 'polypeptide(L)'
;MIMFQRTLVILIGGILLVVAGWCGLQVYQLSNTRAAIKKDYSVLNNITYGLLSVNAWRDHMVRVVTHRIDDFEFTPEQEAALKHEVSQVLHAVINKADSMIDRKQRTVGGKIKKFAVRALVNENKLHDRVPEFAQTIVNEVKKPKNREKLKYLAQSKLEEFGTITYDSMNDIHRVEVILQKYGAVDVVSFNKTAETRLAGLQDRAYFFTYAIVGILVLFLVVWLILRNRQPVHTPFFIVSVSMALLVLCVGLTTPMIEIDARIKEMSFQLIGEPISFHDQVIFFQSKSIVDVVRILLETGKFDSAFVGILILIFSIVFPIGKLLATKVYLLGNQRWRDNRFIQFFAFKAGKWSMADVNVVAIFMAYIGFKGILDSQLAHLNMKTDSLASISTNETSLQPGFILFVSFVLFGLILSVILHRITLPEVERAALAKQRSERSSWRRLVSPASRYFHS
;
A
#
# COMPACT_ATOMS: atom_id res chain seq x y z
N MET A 1 -31.14 46.35 -7.89
CA MET A 1 -30.88 45.17 -8.74
C MET A 1 -29.44 44.64 -8.65
N ILE A 2 -28.39 45.48 -8.75
CA ILE A 2 -26.97 45.04 -8.71
C ILE A 2 -26.56 44.44 -7.35
N MET A 3 -26.96 45.05 -6.23
CA MET A 3 -26.72 44.52 -4.88
C MET A 3 -27.33 43.12 -4.71
N PHE A 4 -28.58 42.94 -5.15
CA PHE A 4 -29.28 41.65 -5.10
C PHE A 4 -28.56 40.56 -5.91
N GLN A 5 -28.07 40.89 -7.12
CA GLN A 5 -27.30 39.96 -7.95
C GLN A 5 -25.97 39.55 -7.30
N ARG A 6 -25.29 40.48 -6.59
CA ARG A 6 -24.06 40.17 -5.83
C ARG A 6 -24.35 39.23 -4.67
N THR A 7 -25.38 39.52 -3.88
CA THR A 7 -25.75 38.69 -2.72
C THR A 7 -26.16 37.29 -3.15
N LEU A 8 -26.91 37.16 -4.24
CA LEU A 8 -27.33 35.87 -4.78
C LEU A 8 -26.14 35.00 -5.21
N VAL A 9 -25.17 35.56 -5.91
CA VAL A 9 -23.98 34.81 -6.37
C VAL A 9 -23.10 34.38 -5.19
N ILE A 10 -22.96 35.23 -4.17
CA ILE A 10 -22.25 34.89 -2.94
C ILE A 10 -22.97 33.75 -2.20
N LEU A 11 -24.29 33.81 -2.10
CA LEU A 11 -25.08 32.81 -1.38
C LEU A 11 -25.04 31.45 -2.09
N ILE A 12 -25.27 31.40 -3.41
CA ILE A 12 -25.18 30.17 -4.20
C ILE A 12 -23.76 29.60 -4.16
N GLY A 13 -22.75 30.45 -4.38
CA GLY A 13 -21.35 30.04 -4.31
C GLY A 13 -20.95 29.55 -2.92
N GLY A 14 -21.47 30.17 -1.86
CA GLY A 14 -21.28 29.75 -0.48
C GLY A 14 -21.89 28.38 -0.18
N ILE A 15 -23.11 28.12 -0.64
CA ILE A 15 -23.76 26.80 -0.52
C ILE A 15 -22.92 25.74 -1.23
N LEU A 16 -22.48 25.98 -2.47
CA LEU A 16 -21.63 25.04 -3.20
C LEU A 16 -20.30 24.79 -2.49
N LEU A 17 -19.73 25.80 -1.85
CA LEU A 17 -18.51 25.67 -1.05
C LEU A 17 -18.73 24.77 0.18
N VAL A 18 -19.85 24.93 0.89
CA VAL A 18 -20.20 24.05 2.02
C VAL A 18 -20.40 22.62 1.55
N VAL A 19 -21.11 22.41 0.43
CA VAL A 19 -21.31 21.08 -0.17
C VAL A 19 -19.96 20.47 -0.57
N ALA A 20 -19.08 21.22 -1.22
CA ALA A 20 -17.75 20.75 -1.59
C ALA A 20 -16.89 20.41 -0.35
N GLY A 21 -17.01 21.20 0.72
CA GLY A 21 -16.37 20.91 2.01
C GLY A 21 -16.86 19.61 2.64
N TRP A 22 -18.16 19.40 2.65
CA TRP A 22 -18.76 18.14 3.11
C TRP A 22 -18.29 16.94 2.26
N CYS A 23 -18.35 17.05 0.94
CA CYS A 23 -17.82 16.02 0.04
C CYS A 23 -16.32 15.78 0.29
N GLY A 24 -15.54 16.84 0.53
CA GLY A 24 -14.11 16.74 0.82
C GLY A 24 -13.81 15.95 2.09
N LEU A 25 -14.59 16.18 3.16
CA LEU A 25 -14.49 15.40 4.39
C LEU A 25 -14.85 13.92 4.16
N GLN A 26 -15.89 13.65 3.36
CA GLN A 26 -16.26 12.28 2.99
C GLN A 26 -15.15 11.59 2.20
N VAL A 27 -14.55 12.27 1.20
CA VAL A 27 -13.41 11.72 0.44
C VAL A 27 -12.24 11.40 1.37
N TYR A 28 -11.88 12.32 2.27
CA TYR A 28 -10.79 12.12 3.22
C TYR A 28 -11.04 10.92 4.14
N GLN A 29 -12.23 10.85 4.77
CA GLN A 29 -12.58 9.77 5.69
C GLN A 29 -12.63 8.41 4.98
N LEU A 30 -13.37 8.31 3.87
CA LEU A 30 -13.54 7.07 3.13
C LEU A 30 -12.20 6.55 2.59
N SER A 31 -11.36 7.44 2.05
CA SER A 31 -10.05 7.06 1.52
C SER A 31 -9.10 6.58 2.62
N ASN A 32 -9.11 7.22 3.78
CA ASN A 32 -8.28 6.81 4.92
C ASN A 32 -8.77 5.51 5.57
N THR A 33 -10.08 5.30 5.67
CA THR A 33 -10.63 4.02 6.12
C THR A 33 -10.25 2.90 5.17
N ARG A 34 -10.35 3.12 3.86
CA ARG A 34 -9.92 2.16 2.83
C ARG A 34 -8.43 1.83 2.96
N ALA A 35 -7.58 2.85 3.10
CA ALA A 35 -6.15 2.68 3.31
C ALA A 35 -5.82 1.90 4.59
N ALA A 36 -6.55 2.13 5.68
CA ALA A 36 -6.38 1.41 6.94
C ALA A 36 -6.74 -0.08 6.81
N ILE A 37 -7.86 -0.40 6.15
CA ILE A 37 -8.26 -1.80 5.90
C ILE A 37 -7.24 -2.50 5.01
N LYS A 38 -6.77 -1.86 3.93
CA LYS A 38 -5.72 -2.44 3.08
C LYS A 38 -4.39 -2.63 3.80
N LYS A 39 -4.05 -1.72 4.73
CA LYS A 39 -2.88 -1.88 5.60
C LYS A 39 -3.03 -3.10 6.50
N ASP A 40 -4.18 -3.26 7.15
CA ASP A 40 -4.43 -4.44 7.99
C ASP A 40 -4.42 -5.73 7.15
N TYR A 41 -5.00 -5.69 5.95
CA TYR A 41 -4.92 -6.78 4.96
C TYR A 41 -3.47 -7.14 4.61
N SER A 42 -2.61 -6.14 4.37
CA SER A 42 -1.21 -6.36 4.02
C SER A 42 -0.39 -6.98 5.16
N VAL A 43 -0.78 -6.75 6.41
CA VAL A 43 -0.15 -7.38 7.56
C VAL A 43 -0.58 -8.83 7.66
N LEU A 44 -1.89 -9.11 7.56
CA LEU A 44 -2.40 -10.48 7.65
C LEU A 44 -1.95 -11.39 6.51
N ASN A 45 -1.84 -10.83 5.30
CA ASN A 45 -1.41 -11.56 4.10
C ASN A 45 0.07 -11.29 3.78
N ASN A 46 0.87 -10.91 4.77
CA ASN A 46 2.29 -10.64 4.53
C ASN A 46 3.01 -11.93 4.10
N ILE A 47 3.97 -11.79 3.19
CA ILE A 47 4.81 -12.90 2.73
C ILE A 47 5.55 -13.61 3.89
N THR A 48 5.81 -12.91 5.01
CA THR A 48 6.38 -13.50 6.24
C THR A 48 5.50 -14.59 6.85
N TYR A 49 4.17 -14.51 6.69
CA TYR A 49 3.22 -15.47 7.26
C TYR A 49 2.79 -16.56 6.27
N GLY A 50 3.13 -16.41 4.99
CA GLY A 50 2.89 -17.44 3.97
C GLY A 50 4.20 -18.01 3.47
N LEU A 51 4.67 -17.52 2.33
CA LEU A 51 5.80 -18.12 1.62
C LEU A 51 7.11 -18.21 2.43
N LEU A 52 7.35 -17.27 3.33
CA LEU A 52 8.54 -17.27 4.19
C LEU A 52 8.28 -17.89 5.57
N SER A 53 7.04 -18.32 5.87
CA SER A 53 6.71 -18.94 7.15
C SER A 53 7.00 -20.43 7.15
N VAL A 54 7.74 -20.88 8.16
CA VAL A 54 8.00 -22.31 8.36
C VAL A 54 6.72 -23.05 8.75
N ASN A 55 5.79 -22.39 9.45
CA ASN A 55 4.49 -22.96 9.78
C ASN A 55 3.65 -23.23 8.52
N ALA A 56 3.61 -22.27 7.60
CA ALA A 56 2.87 -22.44 6.35
C ALA A 56 3.43 -23.61 5.51
N TRP A 57 4.76 -23.71 5.39
CA TRP A 57 5.41 -24.82 4.70
C TRP A 57 5.19 -26.16 5.41
N ARG A 58 5.27 -26.20 6.74
CA ARG A 58 4.92 -27.39 7.53
C ARG A 58 3.51 -27.86 7.22
N ASP A 59 2.53 -26.97 7.24
CA ASP A 59 1.12 -27.34 7.04
C ASP A 59 0.89 -27.88 5.62
N HIS A 60 1.53 -27.28 4.61
CA HIS A 60 1.54 -27.81 3.26
C HIS A 60 2.23 -29.18 3.18
N MET A 61 3.40 -29.35 3.81
CA MET A 61 4.13 -30.61 3.83
C MET A 61 3.36 -31.73 4.53
N VAL A 62 2.77 -31.45 5.70
CA VAL A 62 1.92 -32.41 6.42
C VAL A 62 0.77 -32.86 5.54
N ARG A 63 0.14 -31.95 4.81
CA ARG A 63 -0.96 -32.26 3.89
C ARG A 63 -0.50 -33.17 2.74
N VAL A 64 0.59 -32.80 2.06
CA VAL A 64 1.15 -33.60 0.96
C VAL A 64 1.57 -34.98 1.45
N VAL A 65 2.31 -35.05 2.56
CA VAL A 65 2.74 -36.34 3.14
C VAL A 65 1.53 -37.17 3.57
N THR A 66 0.50 -36.56 4.13
CA THR A 66 -0.73 -37.25 4.56
C THR A 66 -1.46 -37.89 3.38
N HIS A 67 -1.68 -37.14 2.30
CA HIS A 67 -2.33 -37.69 1.10
C HIS A 67 -1.48 -38.75 0.41
N ARG A 68 -0.17 -38.52 0.26
CA ARG A 68 0.73 -39.48 -0.41
C ARG A 68 0.96 -40.77 0.39
N ILE A 69 0.89 -40.72 1.73
CA ILE A 69 0.95 -41.92 2.57
C ILE A 69 -0.29 -42.80 2.37
N ASP A 70 -1.46 -42.20 2.12
CA ASP A 70 -2.69 -42.95 1.87
C ASP A 70 -2.60 -43.75 0.55
N ASP A 71 -1.90 -43.21 -0.45
CA ASP A 71 -1.60 -43.87 -1.74
C ASP A 71 -0.30 -44.69 -1.73
N PHE A 72 0.33 -44.90 -0.56
CA PHE A 72 1.64 -45.55 -0.49
C PHE A 72 1.55 -47.07 -0.68
N GLU A 73 1.87 -47.51 -1.90
CA GLU A 73 2.10 -48.91 -2.23
C GLU A 73 3.56 -49.16 -2.61
N PHE A 74 4.14 -50.22 -2.05
CA PHE A 74 5.49 -50.63 -2.42
C PHE A 74 5.47 -51.18 -3.86
N THR A 75 6.33 -50.65 -4.70
CA THR A 75 6.66 -51.32 -5.97
C THR A 75 7.33 -52.67 -5.67
N PRO A 76 7.28 -53.66 -6.59
CA PRO A 76 7.95 -54.94 -6.40
C PRO A 76 9.45 -54.81 -6.08
N GLU A 77 10.12 -53.81 -6.66
CA GLU A 77 11.53 -53.51 -6.41
C GLU A 77 11.78 -52.95 -5.01
N GLN A 78 10.92 -52.03 -4.54
CA GLN A 78 11.01 -51.49 -3.18
C GLN A 78 10.68 -52.55 -2.12
N GLU A 79 9.75 -53.46 -2.42
CA GLU A 79 9.43 -54.59 -1.54
C GLU A 79 10.63 -55.54 -1.42
N ALA A 80 11.27 -55.86 -2.54
CA ALA A 80 12.48 -56.68 -2.55
C ALA A 80 13.63 -56.02 -1.77
N ALA A 81 13.83 -54.71 -1.95
CA ALA A 81 14.85 -53.94 -1.22
C ALA A 81 14.57 -53.92 0.29
N LEU A 82 13.33 -53.64 0.70
CA LEU A 82 12.94 -53.65 2.11
C LEU A 82 13.11 -55.03 2.74
N LYS A 83 12.70 -56.09 2.02
CA LYS A 83 12.89 -57.47 2.46
C LYS A 83 14.37 -57.80 2.66
N HIS A 84 15.24 -57.34 1.76
CA HIS A 84 16.67 -57.54 1.87
C HIS A 84 17.25 -56.86 3.12
N GLU A 85 16.92 -55.58 3.36
CA GLU A 85 17.34 -54.84 4.56
C GLU A 85 16.85 -55.49 5.86
N VAL A 86 15.56 -55.86 5.92
CA VAL A 86 15.00 -56.56 7.08
C VAL A 86 15.70 -57.91 7.29
N SER A 87 16.03 -58.63 6.21
CA SER A 87 16.78 -59.89 6.29
C SER A 87 18.18 -59.68 6.87
N GLN A 88 18.90 -58.63 6.43
CA GLN A 88 20.21 -58.31 6.99
C GLN A 88 20.16 -57.97 8.47
N VAL A 89 19.16 -57.19 8.90
CA VAL A 89 18.95 -56.87 10.32
C VAL A 89 18.64 -58.13 11.12
N LEU A 90 17.77 -59.01 10.62
CA LEU A 90 17.46 -60.28 11.29
C LEU A 90 18.68 -61.18 11.40
N HIS A 91 19.49 -61.31 10.35
CA HIS A 91 20.77 -62.03 10.41
C HIS A 91 21.73 -61.42 11.44
N ALA A 92 21.84 -60.09 11.49
CA ALA A 92 22.68 -59.41 12.47
C ALA A 92 22.18 -59.61 13.91
N VAL A 93 20.86 -59.64 14.12
CA VAL A 93 20.26 -59.94 15.43
C VAL A 93 20.52 -61.39 15.83
N ILE A 94 20.40 -62.35 14.91
CA ILE A 94 20.70 -63.76 15.19
C ILE A 94 22.19 -63.92 15.54
N ASN A 95 23.10 -63.39 14.73
CA ASN A 95 24.54 -63.41 15.00
C ASN A 95 24.88 -62.76 16.37
N LYS A 96 24.23 -61.65 16.70
CA LYS A 96 24.43 -60.96 17.98
C LYS A 96 23.87 -61.78 19.15
N ALA A 97 22.73 -62.45 18.97
CA ALA A 97 22.16 -63.33 19.96
C ALA A 97 23.04 -64.57 20.20
N ASP A 98 23.55 -65.20 19.13
CA ASP A 98 24.46 -66.35 19.25
C ASP A 98 25.78 -65.95 19.93
N SER A 99 26.40 -64.84 19.51
CA SER A 99 27.62 -64.35 20.16
C SER A 99 27.44 -63.98 21.65
N MET A 100 26.24 -63.57 22.07
CA MET A 100 25.93 -63.36 23.50
C MET A 100 25.81 -64.69 24.27
N ILE A 101 25.25 -65.72 23.64
CA ILE A 101 25.19 -67.10 24.17
C ILE A 101 26.61 -67.69 24.23
N ASP A 102 27.49 -67.29 23.32
CA ASP A 102 28.86 -67.78 23.21
C ASP A 102 29.88 -67.15 24.15
N ARG A 103 29.52 -66.07 24.85
CA ARG A 103 30.37 -65.49 25.92
C ARG A 103 30.72 -66.54 26.98
N LYS A 104 31.98 -66.54 27.46
CA LYS A 104 32.48 -67.47 28.49
C LYS A 104 31.63 -67.39 29.77
N GLN A 105 30.78 -68.39 29.99
CA GLN A 105 29.99 -68.57 31.21
C GLN A 105 30.90 -69.11 32.34
N ARG A 106 31.08 -68.33 33.42
CA ARG A 106 31.98 -68.67 34.54
C ARG A 106 31.37 -69.69 35.53
N THR A 107 30.05 -69.91 35.51
CA THR A 107 29.32 -70.78 36.45
C THR A 107 28.77 -72.05 35.80
N VAL A 108 28.69 -73.15 36.55
CA VAL A 108 28.19 -74.47 36.06
C VAL A 108 26.75 -74.37 35.56
N GLY A 109 25.88 -73.63 36.25
CA GLY A 109 24.50 -73.38 35.80
C GLY A 109 24.41 -72.63 34.47
N GLY A 110 25.37 -71.74 34.16
CA GLY A 110 25.44 -71.04 32.87
C GLY A 110 25.82 -71.96 31.71
N LYS A 111 26.67 -72.97 31.96
CA LYS A 111 27.04 -73.99 30.96
C LYS A 111 25.86 -74.90 30.61
N ILE A 112 25.06 -75.30 31.61
CA ILE A 112 23.86 -76.12 31.40
C ILE A 112 22.80 -75.34 30.62
N LYS A 113 22.59 -74.06 30.95
CA LYS A 113 21.67 -73.18 30.20
C LYS A 113 22.12 -73.00 28.75
N LYS A 114 23.41 -72.78 28.51
CA LYS A 114 23.98 -72.67 27.15
C LYS A 114 23.76 -73.96 26.34
N PHE A 115 23.98 -75.12 26.95
CA PHE A 115 23.75 -76.42 26.32
C PHE A 115 22.27 -76.65 25.99
N ALA A 116 21.36 -76.34 26.93
CA ALA A 116 19.92 -76.45 26.71
C ALA A 116 19.43 -75.55 25.57
N VAL A 117 19.94 -74.32 25.48
CA VAL A 117 19.59 -73.39 24.40
C VAL A 117 20.10 -73.88 23.05
N ARG A 118 21.35 -74.36 22.94
CA ARG A 118 21.90 -74.91 21.68
C ARG A 118 21.25 -76.22 21.23
N ALA A 119 20.83 -77.06 22.16
CA ALA A 119 20.15 -78.32 21.84
C ALA A 119 18.73 -78.08 21.30
N LEU A 120 18.06 -77.02 21.77
CA LEU A 120 16.69 -76.66 21.38
C LEU A 120 16.62 -75.66 20.22
N VAL A 121 17.65 -74.83 20.04
CA VAL A 121 17.68 -73.72 19.08
C VAL A 121 18.92 -73.85 18.19
N ASN A 122 18.70 -74.18 16.91
CA ASN A 122 19.76 -74.32 15.91
C ASN A 122 19.87 -73.03 15.09
N GLU A 123 21.01 -72.35 15.19
CA GLU A 123 21.33 -71.09 14.52
C GLU A 123 21.16 -71.16 13.00
N ASN A 124 21.70 -72.18 12.34
CA ASN A 124 21.59 -72.33 10.88
C ASN A 124 20.13 -72.43 10.45
N LYS A 125 19.31 -73.19 11.18
CA LYS A 125 17.86 -73.30 10.90
C LYS A 125 17.10 -72.00 11.14
N LEU A 126 17.59 -71.11 12.01
CA LEU A 126 17.05 -69.77 12.19
C LEU A 126 17.42 -68.86 11.03
N HIS A 127 18.67 -68.89 10.56
CA HIS A 127 19.12 -68.17 9.37
C HIS A 127 18.33 -68.57 8.12
N ASP A 128 18.07 -69.87 7.92
CA ASP A 128 17.31 -70.39 6.78
C ASP A 128 15.85 -69.87 6.73
N ARG A 129 15.29 -69.51 7.90
CA ARG A 129 13.92 -68.97 8.02
C ARG A 129 13.86 -67.44 7.98
N VAL A 130 15.00 -66.75 7.98
CA VAL A 130 15.04 -65.28 7.91
C VAL A 130 14.26 -64.71 6.72
N PRO A 131 14.35 -65.27 5.48
CA PRO A 131 13.57 -64.75 4.36
C PRO A 131 12.05 -64.80 4.57
N GLU A 132 11.56 -65.81 5.29
CA GLU A 132 10.14 -65.99 5.64
C GLU A 132 9.71 -64.99 6.73
N PHE A 133 10.53 -64.80 7.77
CA PHE A 133 10.30 -63.79 8.80
C PHE A 133 10.35 -62.37 8.22
N ALA A 134 11.30 -62.08 7.36
CA ALA A 134 11.41 -60.80 6.67
C ALA A 134 10.17 -60.53 5.81
N GLN A 135 9.69 -61.52 5.05
CA GLN A 135 8.45 -61.39 4.28
C GLN A 135 7.24 -61.16 5.20
N THR A 136 7.16 -61.86 6.33
CA THR A 136 6.07 -61.70 7.29
C THR A 136 6.07 -60.29 7.89
N ILE A 137 7.25 -59.75 8.23
CA ILE A 137 7.40 -58.38 8.73
C ILE A 137 7.00 -57.37 7.65
N VAL A 138 7.44 -57.55 6.40
CA VAL A 138 7.05 -56.68 5.27
C VAL A 138 5.53 -56.72 5.05
N ASN A 139 4.92 -57.90 5.08
CA ASN A 139 3.47 -58.06 4.96
C ASN A 139 2.72 -57.42 6.13
N GLU A 140 3.26 -57.52 7.35
CA GLU A 140 2.70 -56.88 8.54
C GLU A 140 2.76 -55.36 8.43
N VAL A 141 3.86 -54.79 7.92
CA VAL A 141 4.01 -53.34 7.64
C VAL A 141 3.01 -52.86 6.58
N LYS A 142 2.68 -53.70 5.59
CA LYS A 142 1.68 -53.40 4.55
C LYS A 142 0.24 -53.37 5.07
N LYS A 143 -0.05 -53.91 6.26
CA LYS A 143 -1.42 -53.93 6.80
C LYS A 143 -1.95 -52.51 7.06
N PRO A 144 -3.24 -52.25 6.81
CA PRO A 144 -3.84 -50.90 6.96
C PRO A 144 -3.58 -50.29 8.35
N LYS A 145 -3.75 -51.10 9.40
CA LYS A 145 -3.54 -50.68 10.80
C LYS A 145 -2.11 -50.21 11.10
N ASN A 146 -1.09 -50.78 10.46
CA ASN A 146 0.31 -50.38 10.68
C ASN A 146 0.69 -49.20 9.80
N ARG A 147 0.10 -49.07 8.61
CA ARG A 147 0.19 -47.85 7.79
C ARG A 147 -0.37 -46.64 8.53
N GLU A 148 -1.51 -46.78 9.21
CA GLU A 148 -2.07 -45.71 10.05
C GLU A 148 -1.13 -45.30 11.19
N LYS A 149 -0.44 -46.25 11.83
CA LYS A 149 0.57 -45.94 12.85
C LYS A 149 1.76 -45.19 12.27
N LEU A 150 2.23 -45.58 11.09
CA LEU A 150 3.31 -44.87 10.39
C LEU A 150 2.88 -43.45 10.00
N LYS A 151 1.63 -43.28 9.55
CA LYS A 151 1.01 -41.97 9.28
C LYS A 151 1.01 -41.09 10.52
N TYR A 152 0.54 -41.62 11.65
CA TYR A 152 0.53 -40.90 12.92
C TYR A 152 1.95 -40.49 13.36
N LEU A 153 2.92 -41.41 13.25
CA LEU A 153 4.32 -41.12 13.60
C LEU A 153 4.93 -40.06 12.69
N ALA A 154 4.66 -40.11 11.38
CA ALA A 154 5.13 -39.12 10.42
C ALA A 154 4.51 -37.74 10.71
N GLN A 155 3.19 -37.67 10.90
CA GLN A 155 2.48 -36.44 11.26
C GLN A 155 3.02 -35.85 12.57
N SER A 156 3.13 -36.66 13.62
CA SER A 156 3.63 -36.25 14.93
C SER A 156 5.07 -35.72 14.86
N LYS A 157 5.96 -36.36 14.07
CA LYS A 157 7.32 -35.87 13.88
C LYS A 157 7.38 -34.58 13.06
N LEU A 158 6.58 -34.46 12.00
CA LEU A 158 6.47 -33.21 11.23
C LEU A 158 5.94 -32.05 12.10
N GLU A 159 4.98 -32.33 12.99
CA GLU A 159 4.46 -31.36 13.94
C GLU A 159 5.51 -30.93 14.96
N GLU A 160 6.27 -31.88 15.52
CA GLU A 160 7.40 -31.63 16.41
C GLU A 160 8.45 -30.71 15.76
N PHE A 161 8.87 -30.99 14.52
CA PHE A 161 9.81 -30.12 13.78
C PHE A 161 9.25 -28.72 13.54
N GLY A 162 7.93 -28.62 13.34
CA GLY A 162 7.22 -27.35 13.25
C GLY A 162 7.35 -26.48 14.50
N THR A 163 7.21 -27.08 15.67
CA THR A 163 7.25 -26.34 16.95
C THR A 163 8.62 -25.75 17.29
N ILE A 164 9.70 -26.30 16.72
CA ILE A 164 11.08 -25.87 17.00
C ILE A 164 11.45 -24.60 16.22
N THR A 165 10.73 -24.27 15.14
CA THR A 165 11.10 -23.19 14.21
C THR A 165 10.05 -22.07 14.22
N TYR A 166 9.86 -21.47 15.39
CA TYR A 166 8.73 -20.59 15.72
C TYR A 166 8.83 -19.18 15.10
N ASP A 167 7.76 -18.74 14.41
CA ASP A 167 7.49 -17.31 14.16
C ASP A 167 7.18 -16.62 15.49
N SER A 168 7.76 -15.45 15.75
CA SER A 168 7.79 -14.82 17.08
C SER A 168 6.39 -14.68 17.72
N MET A 169 6.27 -14.84 19.05
CA MET A 169 5.00 -14.62 19.78
C MET A 169 4.34 -13.25 19.48
N ASN A 170 5.15 -12.25 19.12
CA ASN A 170 4.67 -10.93 18.73
C ASN A 170 3.83 -10.95 17.45
N ASP A 171 4.12 -11.85 16.52
CA ASP A 171 3.42 -11.93 15.24
C ASP A 171 2.02 -12.53 15.38
N ILE A 172 1.88 -13.56 16.22
CA ILE A 172 0.59 -14.19 16.55
C ILE A 172 -0.34 -13.16 17.20
N HIS A 173 0.17 -12.39 18.15
CA HIS A 173 -0.64 -11.36 18.83
C HIS A 173 -1.10 -10.26 17.84
N ARG A 174 -0.26 -9.87 16.87
CA ARG A 174 -0.63 -8.87 15.86
C ARG A 174 -1.75 -9.36 14.95
N VAL A 175 -1.67 -10.62 14.51
CA VAL A 175 -2.71 -11.26 13.70
C VAL A 175 -4.04 -11.28 14.44
N GLU A 176 -4.03 -11.75 15.70
CA GLU A 176 -5.26 -11.88 16.50
C GLU A 176 -5.92 -10.53 16.79
N VAL A 177 -5.15 -9.49 17.12
CA VAL A 177 -5.67 -8.14 17.34
C VAL A 177 -6.38 -7.60 16.10
N ILE A 178 -5.84 -7.85 14.91
CA ILE A 178 -6.46 -7.41 13.66
C ILE A 178 -7.74 -8.22 13.40
N LEU A 179 -7.72 -9.55 13.57
CA LEU A 179 -8.91 -10.38 13.38
C LEU A 179 -10.04 -9.97 14.33
N GLN A 180 -9.73 -9.73 15.61
CA GLN A 180 -10.69 -9.25 16.62
C GLN A 180 -11.27 -7.87 16.26
N LYS A 181 -10.44 -6.94 15.76
CA LYS A 181 -10.88 -5.61 15.30
C LYS A 181 -11.98 -5.69 14.24
N TYR A 182 -11.98 -6.72 13.40
CA TYR A 182 -12.97 -6.91 12.35
C TYR A 182 -14.02 -7.97 12.66
N GLY A 183 -13.93 -8.65 13.81
CA GLY A 183 -14.81 -9.76 14.20
C GLY A 183 -14.68 -10.99 13.29
N ALA A 184 -13.50 -11.18 12.68
CA ALA A 184 -13.21 -12.31 11.82
C ALA A 184 -12.67 -13.50 12.63
N VAL A 185 -13.09 -14.71 12.27
CA VAL A 185 -12.63 -15.95 12.94
C VAL A 185 -11.25 -16.36 12.42
N ASP A 186 -10.96 -16.04 11.16
CA ASP A 186 -9.77 -16.45 10.44
C ASP A 186 -9.41 -15.46 9.31
N VAL A 187 -8.20 -15.59 8.77
CA VAL A 187 -7.71 -14.71 7.70
C VAL A 187 -8.58 -14.81 6.43
N VAL A 188 -9.15 -15.99 6.13
CA VAL A 188 -10.00 -16.17 4.94
C VAL A 188 -11.34 -15.43 5.08
N SER A 189 -12.01 -15.53 6.24
CA SER A 189 -13.24 -14.76 6.49
C SER A 189 -12.99 -13.26 6.53
N PHE A 190 -11.85 -12.83 7.07
CA PHE A 190 -11.42 -11.42 7.00
C PHE A 190 -11.24 -10.97 5.55
N ASN A 191 -10.50 -11.72 4.73
CA ASN A 191 -10.19 -11.34 3.34
C ASN A 191 -11.48 -11.13 2.52
N LYS A 192 -12.44 -12.04 2.62
CA LYS A 192 -13.74 -11.93 1.92
C LYS A 192 -14.54 -10.69 2.37
N THR A 193 -14.53 -10.42 3.68
CA THR A 193 -15.22 -9.25 4.25
C THR A 193 -14.52 -7.95 3.85
N ALA A 194 -13.19 -7.95 3.85
CA ALA A 194 -12.35 -6.82 3.47
C ALA A 194 -12.59 -6.45 2.00
N GLU A 195 -12.56 -7.43 1.09
CA GLU A 195 -12.79 -7.20 -0.35
C GLU A 195 -14.13 -6.50 -0.61
N THR A 196 -15.22 -7.01 -0.01
CA THR A 196 -16.55 -6.43 -0.15
C THR A 196 -16.61 -5.00 0.40
N ARG A 197 -16.02 -4.76 1.58
CA ARG A 197 -15.98 -3.41 2.19
C ARG A 197 -15.13 -2.44 1.39
N LEU A 198 -14.00 -2.89 0.85
CA LEU A 198 -13.05 -2.08 0.10
C LEU A 198 -13.66 -1.57 -1.20
N ALA A 199 -14.37 -2.43 -1.95
CA ALA A 199 -15.09 -2.04 -3.16
C ALA A 199 -16.13 -0.93 -2.86
N GLY A 200 -16.98 -1.14 -1.85
CA GLY A 200 -18.00 -0.16 -1.47
C GLY A 200 -17.44 1.15 -0.90
N LEU A 201 -16.26 1.14 -0.28
CA LEU A 201 -15.56 2.37 0.15
C LEU A 201 -14.95 3.11 -1.04
N GLN A 202 -14.37 2.37 -1.99
CA GLN A 202 -13.79 2.93 -3.20
C GLN A 202 -14.84 3.65 -4.03
N ASP A 203 -15.95 3.00 -4.36
CA ASP A 203 -17.01 3.60 -5.19
C ASP A 203 -17.55 4.90 -4.59
N ARG A 204 -17.79 4.91 -3.27
CA ARG A 204 -18.26 6.10 -2.55
C ARG A 204 -17.19 7.20 -2.53
N ALA A 205 -15.93 6.87 -2.31
CA ALA A 205 -14.84 7.85 -2.34
C ALA A 205 -14.71 8.48 -3.74
N TYR A 206 -14.80 7.69 -4.80
CA TYR A 206 -14.76 8.20 -6.18
C TYR A 206 -15.99 9.02 -6.54
N PHE A 207 -17.18 8.61 -6.08
CA PHE A 207 -18.40 9.39 -6.26
C PHE A 207 -18.27 10.81 -5.70
N PHE A 208 -17.85 10.96 -4.43
CA PHE A 208 -17.64 12.29 -3.84
C PHE A 208 -16.48 13.06 -4.49
N THR A 209 -15.45 12.36 -4.97
CA THR A 209 -14.35 12.97 -5.73
C THR A 209 -14.87 13.61 -7.02
N TYR A 210 -15.64 12.86 -7.82
CA TYR A 210 -16.24 13.37 -9.04
C TYR A 210 -17.31 14.43 -8.78
N ALA A 211 -18.00 14.38 -7.64
CA ALA A 211 -18.89 15.47 -7.22
C ALA A 211 -18.14 16.80 -7.03
N ILE A 212 -16.98 16.79 -6.36
CA ILE A 212 -16.13 17.98 -6.21
C ILE A 212 -15.64 18.48 -7.58
N VAL A 213 -15.18 17.58 -8.45
CA VAL A 213 -14.77 17.94 -9.82
C VAL A 213 -15.93 18.55 -10.60
N GLY A 214 -17.14 17.99 -10.49
CA GLY A 214 -18.36 18.53 -11.09
C GLY A 214 -18.68 19.94 -10.57
N ILE A 215 -18.51 20.20 -9.27
CA ILE A 215 -18.67 21.53 -8.68
C ILE A 215 -17.64 22.51 -9.27
N LEU A 216 -16.38 22.10 -9.45
CA LEU A 216 -15.36 22.96 -10.09
C LEU A 216 -15.73 23.31 -11.53
N VAL A 217 -16.18 22.33 -12.32
CA VAL A 217 -16.65 22.56 -13.69
C VAL A 217 -17.85 23.50 -13.69
N LEU A 218 -18.81 23.32 -12.78
CA LEU A 218 -19.96 24.22 -12.63
C LEU A 218 -19.52 25.66 -12.35
N PHE A 219 -18.53 25.87 -11.47
CA PHE A 219 -17.96 27.20 -11.22
C PHE A 219 -17.40 27.84 -12.49
N LEU A 220 -16.70 27.07 -13.33
CA LEU A 220 -16.18 27.55 -14.62
C LEU A 220 -17.30 27.90 -15.60
N VAL A 221 -18.35 27.09 -15.68
CA VAL A 221 -19.52 27.36 -16.53
C VAL A 221 -20.26 28.62 -16.08
N VAL A 222 -20.49 28.78 -14.78
CA VAL A 222 -21.07 30.02 -14.21
C VAL A 222 -20.18 31.21 -14.56
N TRP A 223 -18.85 31.04 -14.59
CA TRP A 223 -17.95 32.09 -15.01
C TRP A 223 -18.16 32.54 -16.46
N LEU A 224 -18.38 31.59 -17.37
CA LEU A 224 -18.66 31.87 -18.78
C LEU A 224 -19.98 32.62 -18.96
N ILE A 225 -21.01 32.26 -18.20
CA ILE A 225 -22.33 32.92 -18.24
C ILE A 225 -22.24 34.36 -17.71
N LEU A 226 -21.48 34.55 -16.62
CA LEU A 226 -21.34 35.86 -15.97
C LEU A 226 -20.31 36.78 -16.65
N ARG A 227 -19.69 36.38 -17.77
CA ARG A 227 -18.60 37.10 -18.44
C ARG A 227 -18.92 38.57 -18.80
N ASN A 228 -20.19 38.90 -19.05
CA ASN A 228 -20.63 40.26 -19.41
C ASN A 228 -21.12 41.10 -18.21
N ARG A 229 -21.12 40.54 -16.98
CA ARG A 229 -21.71 41.18 -15.78
C ARG A 229 -20.62 41.70 -14.84
N GLN A 230 -20.10 42.88 -15.16
CA GLN A 230 -19.02 43.55 -14.41
C GLN A 230 -19.16 43.56 -12.87
N PRO A 231 -20.31 43.90 -12.26
CA PRO A 231 -20.37 44.09 -10.82
C PRO A 231 -20.30 42.79 -10.00
N VAL A 232 -20.51 41.60 -10.58
CA VAL A 232 -20.46 40.32 -9.85
C VAL A 232 -19.08 39.65 -9.91
N HIS A 233 -18.12 40.21 -10.66
CA HIS A 233 -16.86 39.53 -10.88
C HIS A 233 -16.03 39.35 -9.60
N THR A 234 -15.83 40.44 -8.86
CA THR A 234 -15.05 40.45 -7.62
C THR A 234 -15.56 39.46 -6.57
N PRO A 235 -16.86 39.47 -6.17
CA PRO A 235 -17.34 38.54 -5.15
C PRO A 235 -17.28 37.07 -5.61
N PHE A 236 -17.63 36.78 -6.87
CA PHE A 236 -17.58 35.41 -7.38
C PHE A 236 -16.15 34.87 -7.47
N PHE A 237 -15.19 35.73 -7.83
CA PHE A 237 -13.77 35.39 -7.84
C PHE A 237 -13.26 35.02 -6.44
N ILE A 238 -13.66 35.76 -5.39
CA ILE A 238 -13.27 35.46 -4.01
C ILE A 238 -13.78 34.07 -3.60
N VAL A 239 -15.04 33.75 -3.89
CA VAL A 239 -15.60 32.42 -3.60
C VAL A 239 -14.86 31.34 -4.38
N SER A 240 -14.49 31.60 -5.64
CA SER A 240 -13.71 30.66 -6.46
C SER A 240 -12.32 30.40 -5.88
N VAL A 241 -11.64 31.42 -5.35
CA VAL A 241 -10.34 31.25 -4.67
C VAL A 241 -10.50 30.44 -3.39
N SER A 242 -11.55 30.68 -2.61
CA SER A 242 -11.83 29.87 -1.41
C SER A 242 -12.14 28.41 -1.76
N MET A 243 -12.87 28.16 -2.85
CA MET A 243 -13.12 26.81 -3.38
C MET A 243 -11.81 26.12 -3.78
N ALA A 244 -10.93 26.83 -4.50
CA ALA A 244 -9.62 26.30 -4.88
C ALA A 244 -8.75 25.95 -3.66
N LEU A 245 -8.77 26.76 -2.60
CA LEU A 245 -8.06 26.49 -1.35
C LEU A 245 -8.61 25.24 -0.64
N LEU A 246 -9.93 25.08 -0.63
CA LEU A 246 -10.60 23.91 -0.06
C LEU A 246 -10.18 22.63 -0.80
N VAL A 247 -10.28 22.62 -2.14
CA VAL A 247 -9.91 21.44 -2.94
C VAL A 247 -8.41 21.12 -2.82
N LEU A 248 -7.55 22.14 -2.75
CA LEU A 248 -6.12 21.94 -2.47
C LEU A 248 -5.91 21.25 -1.11
N CYS A 249 -6.56 21.73 -0.06
CA CYS A 249 -6.44 21.15 1.29
C CYS A 249 -6.86 19.67 1.30
N VAL A 250 -8.00 19.36 0.68
CA VAL A 250 -8.51 17.98 0.59
C VAL A 250 -7.58 17.12 -0.27
N GLY A 251 -7.13 17.62 -1.42
CA GLY A 251 -6.25 16.88 -2.33
C GLY A 251 -4.88 16.55 -1.72
N LEU A 252 -4.33 17.44 -0.89
CA LEU A 252 -3.05 17.24 -0.22
C LEU A 252 -3.10 16.31 0.99
N THR A 253 -4.25 16.24 1.67
CA THR A 253 -4.44 15.44 2.90
C THR A 253 -5.01 14.05 2.62
N THR A 254 -5.69 13.88 1.48
CA THR A 254 -6.21 12.59 1.05
C THR A 254 -5.09 11.74 0.44
N PRO A 255 -5.09 10.40 0.62
CA PRO A 255 -4.14 9.52 -0.06
C PRO A 255 -4.09 9.79 -1.56
N MET A 256 -2.87 9.95 -2.08
CA MET A 256 -2.60 10.23 -3.48
C MET A 256 -2.03 9.03 -4.23
N ILE A 257 -1.13 8.31 -3.56
CA ILE A 257 -0.45 7.15 -4.12
C ILE A 257 -0.68 5.95 -3.22
N GLU A 258 -1.00 4.83 -3.86
CA GLU A 258 -1.01 3.52 -3.24
C GLU A 258 0.02 2.65 -3.93
N ILE A 259 0.90 2.05 -3.13
CA ILE A 259 1.91 1.10 -3.57
C ILE A 259 1.53 -0.23 -2.94
N ASP A 260 1.18 -1.20 -3.78
CA ASP A 260 0.91 -2.58 -3.39
C ASP A 260 1.79 -3.49 -4.25
N ALA A 261 2.81 -4.07 -3.62
CA ALA A 261 3.70 -5.04 -4.23
C ALA A 261 3.41 -6.40 -3.62
N ARG A 262 3.00 -7.36 -4.45
CA ARG A 262 2.62 -8.70 -4.01
C ARG A 262 2.90 -9.77 -5.04
N ILE A 263 2.95 -11.01 -4.60
CA ILE A 263 2.94 -12.19 -5.47
C ILE A 263 1.48 -12.67 -5.50
N LYS A 264 0.80 -12.47 -6.65
CA LYS A 264 -0.61 -12.83 -6.81
C LYS A 264 -0.85 -14.33 -6.65
N GLU A 265 -0.01 -15.12 -7.30
CA GLU A 265 -0.05 -16.56 -7.21
C GLU A 265 1.38 -17.08 -7.37
N MET A 266 1.75 -18.04 -6.53
CA MET A 266 2.92 -18.88 -6.74
C MET A 266 2.50 -20.32 -6.53
N SER A 267 2.63 -21.12 -7.59
CA SER A 267 2.35 -22.55 -7.54
C SER A 267 3.59 -23.37 -7.89
N PHE A 268 3.77 -24.48 -7.18
CA PHE A 268 4.82 -25.46 -7.44
C PHE A 268 4.28 -26.86 -7.17
N GLN A 269 4.85 -27.87 -7.84
CA GLN A 269 4.51 -29.26 -7.59
C GLN A 269 5.49 -29.86 -6.58
N LEU A 270 4.97 -30.38 -5.47
CA LEU A 270 5.74 -31.10 -4.46
C LEU A 270 5.19 -32.53 -4.38
N ILE A 271 6.01 -33.52 -4.73
CA ILE A 271 5.62 -34.95 -4.72
C ILE A 271 4.33 -35.18 -5.55
N GLY A 272 4.21 -34.48 -6.68
CA GLY A 272 3.05 -34.58 -7.58
C GLY A 272 1.79 -33.85 -7.10
N GLU A 273 1.81 -33.22 -5.92
CA GLU A 273 0.72 -32.36 -5.45
C GLU A 273 1.03 -30.88 -5.70
N PRO A 274 0.09 -30.10 -6.27
CA PRO A 274 0.26 -28.67 -6.43
C PRO A 274 0.12 -27.98 -5.07
N ILE A 275 1.14 -27.24 -4.65
CA ILE A 275 1.07 -26.29 -3.56
C ILE A 275 0.99 -24.89 -4.18
N SER A 276 0.05 -24.09 -3.68
CA SER A 276 -0.20 -22.74 -4.18
C SER A 276 -0.30 -21.74 -3.04
N PHE A 277 0.48 -20.67 -3.12
CA PHE A 277 0.36 -19.48 -2.29
C PHE A 277 -0.31 -18.36 -3.08
N HIS A 278 -1.36 -17.77 -2.52
CA HIS A 278 -2.10 -16.67 -3.14
C HIS A 278 -1.92 -15.39 -2.34
N ASP A 279 -1.96 -14.25 -3.03
CA ASP A 279 -2.02 -12.90 -2.44
C ASP A 279 -0.94 -12.62 -1.38
N GLN A 280 0.30 -13.00 -1.67
CA GLN A 280 1.43 -12.79 -0.76
C GLN A 280 1.93 -11.35 -0.84
N VAL A 281 1.55 -10.54 0.15
CA VAL A 281 1.87 -9.11 0.18
C VAL A 281 3.30 -8.91 0.67
N ILE A 282 4.11 -8.28 -0.17
CA ILE A 282 5.49 -7.93 0.17
C ILE A 282 5.51 -6.55 0.82
N PHE A 283 4.83 -5.59 0.19
CA PHE A 283 4.84 -4.21 0.64
C PHE A 283 3.54 -3.50 0.31
N PHE A 284 2.99 -2.79 1.29
CA PHE A 284 1.83 -1.94 1.10
C PHE A 284 1.99 -0.59 1.79
N GLN A 285 1.76 0.50 1.04
CA GLN A 285 1.62 1.84 1.59
C GLN A 285 0.59 2.64 0.82
N SER A 286 -0.23 3.41 1.53
CA SER A 286 -1.12 4.41 0.96
C SER A 286 -0.89 5.74 1.67
N LYS A 287 -0.45 6.76 0.93
CA LYS A 287 0.05 8.01 1.51
C LYS A 287 -0.43 9.23 0.74
N SER A 288 -0.70 10.31 1.49
CA SER A 288 -0.89 11.65 0.94
C SER A 288 0.47 12.37 0.77
N ILE A 289 0.51 13.49 0.04
CA ILE A 289 1.73 14.31 -0.04
C ILE A 289 2.16 14.79 1.35
N VAL A 290 1.20 15.17 2.19
CA VAL A 290 1.49 15.61 3.56
C VAL A 290 2.14 14.48 4.37
N ASP A 291 1.63 13.25 4.24
CA ASP A 291 2.22 12.09 4.91
C ASP A 291 3.63 11.79 4.41
N VAL A 292 3.86 11.87 3.10
CA VAL A 292 5.18 11.64 2.51
C VAL A 292 6.18 12.68 3.02
N VAL A 293 5.82 13.97 3.00
CA VAL A 293 6.67 15.04 3.54
C VAL A 293 6.98 14.79 5.01
N ARG A 294 5.97 14.43 5.81
CA ARG A 294 6.13 14.13 7.23
C ARG A 294 7.13 12.99 7.45
N ILE A 295 6.95 11.86 6.77
CA ILE A 295 7.83 10.69 6.87
C ILE A 295 9.26 11.05 6.48
N LEU A 296 9.44 11.78 5.37
CA LEU A 296 10.77 12.17 4.88
C LEU A 296 11.52 13.09 5.86
N LEU A 297 10.81 14.00 6.54
CA LEU A 297 11.39 14.87 7.57
C LEU A 297 11.68 14.11 8.87
N GLU A 298 10.81 13.20 9.29
CA GLU A 298 10.96 12.40 10.51
C GLU A 298 12.07 11.33 10.39
N THR A 299 12.43 10.91 9.18
CA THR A 299 13.48 9.89 8.93
C THR A 299 14.88 10.38 9.34
N GLY A 300 15.10 11.69 9.51
CA GLY A 300 16.36 12.25 10.05
C GLY A 300 17.59 12.17 9.13
N LYS A 301 17.49 11.51 7.97
CA LYS A 301 18.55 11.49 6.94
C LYS A 301 18.55 12.81 6.15
N PHE A 302 19.72 13.42 5.96
CA PHE A 302 19.84 14.69 5.22
C PHE A 302 19.25 14.63 3.81
N ASP A 303 19.50 13.54 3.08
CA ASP A 303 18.98 13.37 1.71
C ASP A 303 17.45 13.30 1.68
N SER A 304 16.86 12.52 2.59
CA SER A 304 15.40 12.40 2.71
C SER A 304 14.75 13.71 3.15
N ALA A 305 15.36 14.42 4.12
CA ALA A 305 14.85 15.69 4.61
C ALA A 305 14.89 16.78 3.51
N PHE A 306 15.95 16.84 2.71
CA PHE A 306 16.05 17.77 1.59
C PHE A 306 14.94 17.55 0.56
N VAL A 307 14.70 16.29 0.17
CA VAL A 307 13.61 15.92 -0.74
C VAL A 307 12.25 16.29 -0.15
N GLY A 308 12.03 16.03 1.15
CA GLY A 308 10.80 16.41 1.86
C GLY A 308 10.53 17.91 1.84
N ILE A 309 11.54 18.75 2.10
CA ILE A 309 11.45 20.21 2.03
C ILE A 309 11.10 20.67 0.61
N LEU A 310 11.72 20.07 -0.40
CA LEU A 310 11.47 20.40 -1.81
C LEU A 310 10.00 20.15 -2.19
N ILE A 311 9.46 18.99 -1.82
CA ILE A 311 8.06 18.62 -2.05
C ILE A 311 7.12 19.58 -1.31
N LEU A 312 7.41 19.92 -0.05
CA LEU A 312 6.61 20.86 0.74
C LEU A 312 6.54 22.24 0.07
N ILE A 313 7.68 22.77 -0.35
CA ILE A 313 7.74 24.10 -1.00
C ILE A 313 6.89 24.11 -2.27
N PHE A 314 7.07 23.11 -3.13
CA PHE A 314 6.43 23.12 -4.44
C PHE A 314 4.98 22.66 -4.45
N SER A 315 4.62 21.69 -3.61
CA SER A 315 3.29 21.07 -3.63
C SER A 315 2.32 21.74 -2.65
N ILE A 316 2.82 22.51 -1.68
CA ILE A 316 2.00 23.13 -0.64
C ILE A 316 2.24 24.65 -0.59
N VAL A 317 3.46 25.09 -0.26
CA VAL A 317 3.76 26.51 0.02
C VAL A 317 3.50 27.37 -1.21
N PHE A 318 3.98 26.95 -2.38
CA PHE A 318 3.83 27.68 -3.63
C PHE A 318 2.35 27.82 -4.08
N PRO A 319 1.54 26.73 -4.16
CA PRO A 319 0.11 26.83 -4.44
C PRO A 319 -0.65 27.76 -3.49
N ILE A 320 -0.41 27.63 -2.18
CA ILE A 320 -1.08 28.48 -1.17
C ILE A 320 -0.67 29.94 -1.36
N GLY A 321 0.63 30.21 -1.52
CA GLY A 321 1.16 31.54 -1.77
C GLY A 321 0.54 32.18 -3.01
N LYS A 322 0.36 31.42 -4.09
CA LYS A 322 -0.34 31.88 -5.30
C LYS A 322 -1.79 32.27 -5.03
N LEU A 323 -2.56 31.43 -4.34
CA LEU A 323 -3.97 31.73 -4.03
C LEU A 323 -4.11 32.95 -3.12
N LEU A 324 -3.25 33.05 -2.10
CA LEU A 324 -3.23 34.20 -1.18
C LEU A 324 -2.83 35.48 -1.91
N ALA A 325 -1.76 35.46 -2.71
CA ALA A 325 -1.35 36.60 -3.51
C ALA A 325 -2.45 37.05 -4.48
N THR A 326 -3.17 36.11 -5.07
CA THR A 326 -4.31 36.38 -5.97
C THR A 326 -5.47 37.08 -5.22
N LYS A 327 -5.80 36.62 -4.01
CA LYS A 327 -6.81 37.26 -3.15
C LYS A 327 -6.37 38.65 -2.68
N VAL A 328 -5.12 38.78 -2.24
CA VAL A 328 -4.53 40.05 -1.78
C VAL A 328 -4.42 41.06 -2.92
N TYR A 329 -4.09 40.64 -4.14
CA TYR A 329 -4.05 41.53 -5.30
C TYR A 329 -5.43 42.12 -5.62
N LEU A 330 -6.49 41.32 -5.47
CA LEU A 330 -7.87 41.76 -5.76
C LEU A 330 -8.45 42.69 -4.67
N LEU A 331 -8.14 42.42 -3.39
CA LEU A 331 -8.68 43.16 -2.25
C LEU A 331 -7.75 44.29 -1.75
N GLY A 332 -6.50 44.29 -2.17
CA GLY A 332 -5.45 45.15 -1.64
C GLY A 332 -5.46 46.56 -2.22
N ASN A 333 -5.10 47.52 -1.37
CA ASN A 333 -4.83 48.91 -1.77
C ASN A 333 -3.67 48.98 -2.78
N GLN A 334 -3.54 50.11 -3.50
CA GLN A 334 -2.55 50.34 -4.56
C GLN A 334 -1.12 49.89 -4.17
N ARG A 335 -0.70 50.11 -2.92
CA ARG A 335 0.60 49.67 -2.38
C ARG A 335 0.85 48.16 -2.45
N TRP A 336 -0.18 47.34 -2.19
CA TRP A 336 -0.07 45.88 -2.25
C TRP A 336 -0.14 45.36 -3.69
N ARG A 337 -0.90 46.05 -4.55
CA ARG A 337 -0.97 45.74 -5.98
C ARG A 337 0.33 46.04 -6.73
N ASP A 338 1.09 47.03 -6.28
CA ASP A 338 2.37 47.44 -6.88
C ASP A 338 3.57 46.59 -6.40
N ASN A 339 3.37 45.69 -5.41
CA ASN A 339 4.44 44.84 -4.92
C ASN A 339 4.82 43.76 -5.95
N ARG A 340 6.11 43.74 -6.35
CA ARG A 340 6.67 42.80 -7.32
C ARG A 340 6.46 41.34 -6.94
N PHE A 341 6.49 40.99 -5.66
CA PHE A 341 6.27 39.62 -5.19
C PHE A 341 4.82 39.18 -5.41
N ILE A 342 3.85 40.04 -5.09
CA ILE A 342 2.42 39.73 -5.25
C ILE A 342 2.06 39.62 -6.74
N GLN A 343 2.56 40.54 -7.57
CA GLN A 343 2.39 40.46 -9.02
C GLN A 343 3.04 39.21 -9.62
N PHE A 344 4.22 38.83 -9.11
CA PHE A 344 4.89 37.60 -9.53
C PHE A 344 4.04 36.37 -9.21
N PHE A 345 3.60 36.21 -7.95
CA PHE A 345 2.79 35.06 -7.54
C PHE A 345 1.39 35.03 -8.18
N ALA A 346 0.74 36.18 -8.39
CA ALA A 346 -0.59 36.23 -9.00
C ALA A 346 -0.58 35.95 -10.52
N PHE A 347 0.42 36.44 -11.26
CA PHE A 347 0.40 36.45 -12.73
C PHE A 347 1.56 35.71 -13.41
N LYS A 348 2.75 35.64 -12.80
CA LYS A 348 3.95 35.03 -13.41
C LYS A 348 4.24 33.62 -12.92
N ALA A 349 3.82 33.28 -11.71
CA ALA A 349 3.98 31.95 -11.12
C ALA A 349 3.29 30.83 -11.91
N GLY A 350 2.27 31.14 -12.73
CA GLY A 350 1.63 30.16 -13.60
C GLY A 350 2.42 29.82 -14.87
N LYS A 351 3.46 30.57 -15.23
CA LYS A 351 4.30 30.30 -16.41
C LYS A 351 5.30 29.16 -16.19
N TRP A 352 5.61 28.87 -14.93
CA TRP A 352 6.33 27.68 -14.53
C TRP A 352 5.26 26.60 -14.32
N SER A 353 5.22 25.60 -15.19
CA SER A 353 4.16 24.58 -15.17
C SER A 353 4.11 23.92 -13.78
N MET A 354 3.02 24.21 -13.07
CA MET A 354 2.73 23.62 -11.76
C MET A 354 2.57 22.10 -11.86
N ALA A 355 2.17 21.60 -13.04
CA ALA A 355 2.13 20.18 -13.34
C ALA A 355 3.56 19.60 -13.42
N ASP A 356 4.48 20.25 -14.12
CA ASP A 356 5.84 19.74 -14.33
C ASP A 356 6.60 19.66 -12.99
N VAL A 357 6.50 20.70 -12.17
CA VAL A 357 7.13 20.75 -10.85
C VAL A 357 6.55 19.69 -9.90
N ASN A 358 5.22 19.47 -9.92
CA ASN A 358 4.58 18.47 -9.08
C ASN A 358 4.85 17.04 -9.54
N VAL A 359 4.92 16.79 -10.85
CA VAL A 359 5.31 15.49 -11.39
C VAL A 359 6.75 15.16 -10.96
N VAL A 360 7.68 16.12 -11.07
CA VAL A 360 9.06 15.96 -10.58
C VAL A 360 9.08 15.71 -9.06
N ALA A 361 8.23 16.39 -8.29
CA ALA A 361 8.12 16.17 -6.84
C ALA A 361 7.60 14.76 -6.50
N ILE A 362 6.59 14.24 -7.21
CA ILE A 362 6.10 12.87 -7.05
C ILE A 362 7.17 11.84 -7.43
N PHE A 363 7.93 12.09 -8.50
CA PHE A 363 9.04 11.21 -8.89
C PHE A 363 10.17 11.23 -7.86
N MET A 364 10.58 12.40 -7.35
CA MET A 364 11.59 12.52 -6.29
C MET A 364 11.11 11.91 -4.98
N ALA A 365 9.82 12.07 -4.65
CA ALA A 365 9.18 11.39 -3.54
C ALA A 365 9.26 9.88 -3.69
N TYR A 366 8.92 9.34 -4.88
CA TYR A 366 8.98 7.92 -5.18
C TYR A 366 10.41 7.38 -5.07
N ILE A 367 11.41 8.10 -5.61
CA ILE A 367 12.83 7.73 -5.50
C ILE A 367 13.30 7.77 -4.04
N GLY A 368 12.92 8.78 -3.27
CA GLY A 368 13.20 8.87 -1.84
C GLY A 368 12.52 7.75 -1.04
N PHE A 369 11.29 7.39 -1.39
CA PHE A 369 10.55 6.29 -0.79
C PHE A 369 11.17 4.94 -1.12
N LYS A 370 11.65 4.76 -2.37
CA LYS A 370 12.43 3.58 -2.77
C LYS A 370 13.71 3.46 -1.94
N GLY A 371 14.44 4.55 -1.69
CA GLY A 371 15.60 4.54 -0.79
C GLY A 371 15.27 4.15 0.66
N ILE A 372 14.09 4.52 1.16
CA ILE A 372 13.59 4.07 2.48
C ILE A 372 13.22 2.58 2.43
N LEU A 373 12.52 2.16 1.37
CA LEU A 373 12.09 0.79 1.12
C LEU A 373 13.29 -0.16 1.05
N ASP A 374 14.34 0.23 0.32
CA ASP A 374 15.60 -0.50 0.23
C ASP A 374 16.26 -0.62 1.61
N SER A 375 16.22 0.42 2.45
CA SER A 375 16.76 0.36 3.81
C SER A 375 15.96 -0.52 4.78
N GLN A 376 14.66 -0.68 4.56
CA GLN A 376 13.82 -1.58 5.36
C GLN A 376 13.88 -3.03 4.88
N LEU A 377 14.02 -3.26 3.57
CA LEU A 377 14.25 -4.60 3.02
C LEU A 377 15.67 -5.10 3.29
N ALA A 378 16.66 -4.21 3.37
CA ALA A 378 18.01 -4.56 3.81
C ALA A 378 18.03 -5.08 5.26
N HIS A 379 17.15 -4.57 6.12
CA HIS A 379 16.95 -5.08 7.48
C HIS A 379 16.42 -6.52 7.52
N LEU A 380 15.79 -6.98 6.44
CA LEU A 380 15.31 -8.35 6.26
C LEU A 380 16.34 -9.25 5.54
N ASN A 381 17.56 -8.76 5.30
CA ASN A 381 18.66 -9.49 4.66
C ASN A 381 18.30 -10.09 3.28
N MET A 382 17.38 -9.47 2.54
CA MET A 382 16.91 -9.95 1.24
C MET A 382 17.56 -9.20 0.08
N LYS A 383 18.00 -9.93 -0.96
CA LYS A 383 18.45 -9.33 -2.23
C LYS A 383 17.24 -8.83 -3.01
N THR A 384 17.22 -7.53 -3.29
CA THR A 384 16.10 -6.78 -3.91
C THR A 384 15.86 -7.13 -5.38
N ASP A 385 16.89 -7.58 -6.11
CA ASP A 385 16.83 -7.74 -7.57
C ASP A 385 16.00 -8.95 -8.04
N SER A 386 15.86 -10.00 -7.23
CA SER A 386 15.10 -11.20 -7.59
C SER A 386 13.61 -11.13 -7.21
N LEU A 387 13.27 -10.44 -6.12
CA LEU A 387 11.88 -10.27 -5.69
C LEU A 387 11.11 -9.28 -6.58
N ALA A 388 11.77 -8.26 -7.12
CA ALA A 388 11.18 -7.27 -8.03
C ALA A 388 10.78 -7.85 -9.40
N SER A 389 11.40 -8.96 -9.81
CA SER A 389 11.10 -9.68 -11.05
C SER A 389 9.82 -10.53 -10.95
N ILE A 390 9.51 -11.01 -9.73
CA ILE A 390 8.40 -11.94 -9.46
C ILE A 390 7.17 -11.21 -8.88
N SER A 391 7.36 -10.02 -8.32
CA SER A 391 6.26 -9.24 -7.75
C SER A 391 5.43 -8.52 -8.82
N THR A 392 4.12 -8.55 -8.67
CA THR A 392 3.20 -7.69 -9.42
C THR A 392 3.05 -6.36 -8.67
N ASN A 393 3.24 -5.25 -9.37
CA ASN A 393 3.01 -3.90 -8.83
C ASN A 393 1.59 -3.46 -9.18
N GLU A 394 0.72 -3.41 -8.18
CA GLU A 394 -0.65 -2.88 -8.26
C GLU A 394 -0.69 -1.42 -7.78
N THR A 395 0.28 -0.63 -8.22
CA THR A 395 0.35 0.80 -7.89
C THR A 395 -0.80 1.54 -8.53
N SER A 396 -1.59 2.26 -7.72
CA SER A 396 -2.77 2.99 -8.19
C SER A 396 -2.79 4.43 -7.69
N LEU A 397 -3.27 5.32 -8.58
CA LEU A 397 -3.53 6.71 -8.24
C LEU A 397 -4.87 6.84 -7.52
N GLN A 398 -4.84 7.55 -6.42
CA GLN A 398 -5.96 7.63 -5.48
C GLN A 398 -6.73 8.96 -5.62
N PRO A 399 -7.92 9.09 -5.00
CA PRO A 399 -8.74 10.30 -5.04
C PRO A 399 -8.00 11.62 -4.81
N GLY A 400 -7.01 11.65 -3.91
CA GLY A 400 -6.20 12.85 -3.65
C GLY A 400 -5.48 13.37 -4.89
N PHE A 401 -4.97 12.47 -5.75
CA PHE A 401 -4.30 12.84 -6.99
C PHE A 401 -5.26 13.54 -7.96
N ILE A 402 -6.46 13.00 -8.13
CA ILE A 402 -7.49 13.55 -9.02
C ILE A 402 -7.90 14.96 -8.55
N LEU A 403 -8.12 15.12 -7.24
CA LEU A 403 -8.49 16.41 -6.66
C LEU A 403 -7.39 17.45 -6.81
N PHE A 404 -6.13 17.06 -6.60
CA PHE A 404 -5.01 17.96 -6.78
C PHE A 404 -4.84 18.40 -8.24
N VAL A 405 -4.86 17.46 -9.20
CA VAL A 405 -4.80 17.81 -10.63
C VAL A 405 -5.95 18.74 -11.02
N SER A 406 -7.16 18.45 -10.54
CA SER A 406 -8.34 19.29 -10.78
C SER A 406 -8.15 20.69 -10.21
N PHE A 407 -7.56 20.81 -9.02
CA PHE A 407 -7.19 22.10 -8.43
C PHE A 407 -6.15 22.83 -9.28
N VAL A 408 -5.09 22.16 -9.76
CA VAL A 408 -4.06 22.79 -10.61
C VAL A 408 -4.69 23.37 -11.87
N LEU A 409 -5.53 22.59 -12.56
CA LEU A 409 -6.24 23.02 -13.76
C LEU A 409 -7.18 24.20 -13.46
N PHE A 410 -7.98 24.10 -12.41
CA PHE A 410 -8.88 25.16 -11.97
C PHE A 410 -8.12 26.46 -11.63
N GLY A 411 -6.99 26.34 -10.92
CA GLY A 411 -6.13 27.47 -10.55
C GLY A 411 -5.44 28.15 -11.74
N LEU A 412 -5.08 27.39 -12.79
CA LEU A 412 -4.56 27.96 -14.04
C LEU A 412 -5.64 28.78 -14.75
N ILE A 413 -6.86 28.23 -14.87
CA ILE A 413 -7.99 28.93 -15.51
C ILE A 413 -8.36 30.19 -14.71
N LEU A 414 -8.39 30.12 -13.38
CA LEU A 414 -8.64 31.30 -12.53
C LEU A 414 -7.60 32.40 -12.72
N SER A 415 -6.33 32.06 -12.93
CA SER A 415 -5.28 33.06 -13.21
C SER A 415 -5.53 33.79 -14.54
N VAL A 416 -5.96 33.07 -15.58
CA VAL A 416 -6.35 33.67 -16.88
C VAL A 416 -7.57 34.57 -16.72
N ILE A 417 -8.56 34.14 -15.94
CA ILE A 417 -9.77 34.92 -15.66
C ILE A 417 -9.44 36.19 -14.89
N LEU A 418 -8.58 36.11 -13.86
CA LEU A 418 -8.10 37.28 -13.12
C LEU A 418 -7.48 38.31 -14.06
N HIS A 419 -6.59 37.87 -14.94
CA HIS A 419 -5.93 38.75 -15.90
C HIS A 419 -6.94 39.50 -16.78
N ARG A 420 -7.96 38.80 -17.31
CA ARG A 420 -9.04 39.40 -18.11
C ARG A 420 -9.90 40.41 -17.34
N ILE A 421 -10.14 40.19 -16.05
CA ILE A 421 -10.96 41.09 -15.23
C ILE A 421 -10.16 42.33 -14.81
N THR A 422 -8.85 42.20 -14.57
CA THR A 422 -8.01 43.31 -14.08
C THR A 422 -7.50 44.25 -15.17
N LEU A 423 -7.36 43.78 -16.41
CA LEU A 423 -6.87 44.60 -17.55
C LEU A 423 -7.76 45.83 -17.82
N PRO A 424 -9.10 45.72 -17.93
CA PRO A 424 -9.97 46.87 -18.17
C PRO A 424 -10.00 47.88 -17.03
N GLU A 425 -9.84 47.44 -15.77
CA GLU A 425 -9.81 48.34 -14.61
C GLU A 425 -8.52 49.17 -14.55
N VAL A 426 -7.37 48.56 -14.84
CA VAL A 426 -6.08 49.26 -14.88
C VAL A 426 -6.05 50.28 -16.03
N GLU A 427 -6.55 49.90 -17.21
CA GLU A 427 -6.60 50.78 -18.38
C GLU A 427 -7.56 51.96 -18.15
N ARG A 428 -8.73 51.72 -17.53
CA ARG A 428 -9.66 52.79 -17.13
C ARG A 428 -9.08 53.70 -16.04
N ALA A 429 -8.37 53.16 -15.05
CA ALA A 429 -7.71 53.94 -14.01
C ALA A 429 -6.56 54.80 -14.58
N ALA A 430 -5.79 54.27 -15.54
CA ALA A 430 -4.75 55.00 -16.24
C ALA A 430 -5.32 56.15 -17.08
N LEU A 431 -6.40 55.90 -17.84
CA LEU A 431 -7.11 56.93 -18.61
C LEU A 431 -7.75 58.00 -17.72
N ALA A 432 -8.30 57.61 -16.56
CA ALA A 432 -8.87 58.54 -15.60
C ALA A 432 -7.80 59.45 -14.97
N LYS A 433 -6.63 58.90 -14.62
CA LYS A 433 -5.48 59.66 -14.11
C LYS A 433 -4.94 60.63 -15.17
N GLN A 434 -4.80 60.18 -16.42
CA GLN A 434 -4.37 61.03 -17.53
C GLN A 434 -5.37 62.17 -17.84
N ARG A 435 -6.68 61.92 -17.71
CA ARG A 435 -7.71 62.97 -17.80
C ARG A 435 -7.64 63.95 -16.64
N SER A 436 -7.41 63.50 -15.41
CA SER A 436 -7.31 64.39 -14.25
C SER A 436 -6.08 65.30 -14.36
N GLU A 437 -4.93 64.75 -14.78
CA GLU A 437 -3.70 65.51 -15.05
C GLU A 437 -3.91 66.52 -16.20
N ARG A 438 -4.56 66.14 -17.31
CA ARG A 438 -4.89 67.11 -18.39
C ARG A 438 -5.84 68.23 -17.91
N SER A 439 -6.73 67.94 -16.97
CA SER A 439 -7.66 68.94 -16.41
C SER A 439 -7.00 69.91 -15.42
N SER A 440 -5.94 69.47 -14.72
CA SER A 440 -5.15 70.36 -13.86
C SER A 440 -4.23 71.26 -14.69
N TRP A 441 -3.62 70.73 -15.76
CA TRP A 441 -2.86 71.53 -16.74
C TRP A 441 -3.72 72.62 -17.40
N ARG A 442 -4.96 72.31 -17.82
CA ARG A 442 -5.86 73.33 -18.40
C ARG A 442 -6.28 74.43 -17.42
N ARG A 443 -6.35 74.14 -16.12
CA ARG A 443 -6.64 75.15 -15.08
C ARG A 443 -5.44 76.05 -14.79
N LEU A 444 -4.21 75.54 -14.90
CA LEU A 444 -2.98 76.31 -14.71
C LEU A 444 -2.64 77.23 -15.90
N VAL A 445 -3.08 76.89 -17.12
CA VAL A 445 -2.80 77.65 -18.35
C VAL A 445 -3.93 78.66 -18.71
N SER A 446 -5.03 78.68 -17.94
CA SER A 446 -6.23 79.51 -18.20
C SER A 446 -6.35 80.77 -17.32
N PRO A 447 -5.30 81.59 -17.12
CA PRO A 447 -5.55 83.01 -16.89
C PRO A 447 -4.55 83.95 -17.62
N ALA A 448 -4.21 83.70 -18.89
CA ALA A 448 -3.24 84.54 -19.61
C ALA A 448 -3.71 85.08 -20.99
N SER A 449 -5.01 85.12 -21.30
CA SER A 449 -5.49 85.67 -22.58
C SER A 449 -6.60 86.73 -22.49
N ARG A 450 -6.78 87.39 -21.34
CA ARG A 450 -7.85 88.39 -21.16
C ARG A 450 -7.39 89.84 -20.98
N TYR A 451 -6.16 90.18 -21.36
CA TYR A 451 -5.67 91.57 -21.36
C TYR A 451 -4.83 91.86 -22.61
N PHE A 452 -5.46 91.98 -23.78
CA PHE A 452 -4.89 92.65 -24.95
C PHE A 452 -6.05 92.98 -25.90
N HIS A 453 -6.83 94.00 -25.56
CA HIS A 453 -7.63 94.81 -26.48
C HIS A 453 -8.27 95.98 -25.69
N SER A 454 -7.61 97.13 -25.74
CA SER A 454 -8.19 98.46 -25.61
C SER A 454 -7.22 99.48 -26.17
#